data_AF-A0A9Q3I9U3-F1
#
_entry.id   AF-A0A9Q3I9U3-F1
#
_cell.length_a   1.000
_cell.length_b   1.000
_cell.length_c   1.000
_cell.angle_alpha   90.00
_cell.angle_beta   90.00
_cell.angle_gamma   90.00
#
_symmetry.space_group_name_H-M   'P 1'
#
loop_
_entity.id
_entity.type
_entity.pdbx_description
1 polymer ?
#
loop_
_entity_poly.entity_id
_entity_poly.type
_entity_poly.pdbx_seq_one_letter_code
_entity_poly.pdbx_strand_id
1 'polypeptide(L)'
;MDLPPSSYHDSLEKLWDEEEEPEEIETMMNVVPSVYHQYLDVFSKVKAEKLPPHCACDHHIELEGSLPPVGVINSLSNQESDTLRA
;
A
#
# COMPACT_ATOMS: atom_id res chain seq x y z
N MET A 1 7.96 -7.21 24.54
CA MET A 1 6.64 -6.91 25.11
C MET A 1 5.70 -6.90 23.93
N ASP A 2 4.93 -7.97 23.74
CA ASP A 2 4.01 -8.07 22.62
C ASP A 2 2.83 -7.12 22.87
N LEU A 3 2.62 -6.20 21.93
CA LEU A 3 1.53 -5.24 22.02
C LEU A 3 0.18 -6.00 21.90
N PRO A 4 -0.87 -5.56 22.61
CA PRO A 4 -2.17 -6.20 22.51
C PRO A 4 -2.72 -6.07 21.08
N PRO A 5 -3.53 -7.02 20.57
CA PRO A 5 -4.09 -6.99 19.21
C PRO A 5 -4.79 -5.67 18.84
N SER A 6 -5.43 -5.02 19.84
CA SER A 6 -6.11 -3.73 19.69
C SER A 6 -5.16 -2.54 19.49
N SER A 7 -3.91 -2.64 19.96
CA SER A 7 -2.91 -1.57 19.82
C SER A 7 -2.35 -1.47 18.40
N TYR A 8 -2.41 -2.55 17.62
CA TYR A 8 -1.99 -2.54 16.22
C TYR A 8 -2.97 -1.76 15.35
N HIS A 9 -4.28 -1.88 15.62
CA HIS A 9 -5.31 -1.12 14.92
C HIS A 9 -5.12 0.39 15.12
N ASP A 10 -5.01 0.84 16.39
CA ASP A 10 -4.79 2.25 16.74
C ASP A 10 -3.47 2.81 16.17
N SER A 11 -2.44 1.98 16.02
CA SER A 11 -1.14 2.41 15.50
C SER A 11 -1.10 2.45 13.97
N LEU A 12 -1.85 1.57 13.31
CA LEU A 12 -2.00 1.55 11.85
C LEU A 12 -2.87 2.71 11.36
N GLU A 13 -3.98 3.01 12.06
CA GLU A 13 -4.83 4.17 11.73
C GLU A 13 -4.04 5.48 11.83
N LYS A 14 -3.25 5.65 12.90
CA LYS A 14 -2.40 6.84 13.09
C LYS A 14 -1.34 7.07 12.01
N LEU A 15 -0.89 6.01 11.33
CA LEU A 15 0.09 6.09 10.23
C LEU A 15 -0.56 6.44 8.89
N TRP A 16 -1.86 6.15 8.72
CA TRP A 16 -2.63 6.50 7.54
C TRP A 16 -3.39 7.81 7.66
N ASP A 17 -3.52 8.36 8.87
CA ASP A 17 -4.17 9.65 9.15
C ASP A 17 -3.25 10.87 8.94
N GLU A 18 -2.11 10.73 8.26
CA GLU A 18 -1.27 11.87 7.87
C GLU A 18 -1.97 12.71 6.77
N GLU A 19 -2.76 13.67 7.26
CA GLU A 19 -3.34 14.87 6.64
C GLU A 19 -3.82 14.73 5.20
N GLU A 20 -5.10 14.36 5.09
CA GLU A 20 -5.86 14.45 3.86
C GLU A 20 -6.29 15.91 3.63
N GLU A 21 -5.79 16.52 2.55
CA GLU A 21 -6.05 17.94 2.23
C GLU A 21 -7.56 18.16 2.02
N PRO A 22 -8.17 19.17 2.67
CA PRO A 22 -9.62 19.37 2.66
C PRO A 22 -10.21 19.61 1.26
N GLU A 23 -9.39 20.12 0.33
CA GLU A 23 -9.78 20.36 -1.06
C GLU A 23 -9.96 19.03 -1.83
N GLU A 24 -9.16 18.01 -1.56
CA GLU A 24 -9.29 16.70 -2.22
C GLU A 24 -10.58 15.99 -1.77
N ILE A 25 -10.89 16.07 -0.46
CA ILE A 25 -12.09 15.46 0.13
C ILE A 25 -13.37 16.02 -0.50
N GLU A 26 -13.44 17.34 -0.69
CA GLU A 26 -14.61 17.99 -1.30
C GLU A 26 -14.80 17.52 -2.76
N THR A 27 -13.71 17.39 -3.53
CA THR A 27 -13.81 16.86 -4.89
C THR A 27 -14.26 15.39 -4.92
N MET A 28 -13.78 14.57 -3.98
CA MET A 28 -14.16 13.17 -3.89
C MET A 28 -15.63 12.98 -3.48
N MET A 29 -16.15 13.79 -2.55
CA MET A 29 -17.57 13.74 -2.16
C MET A 29 -18.52 14.02 -3.32
N ASN A 30 -18.09 14.80 -4.32
CA ASN A 30 -18.87 15.09 -5.51
C ASN A 30 -18.88 13.94 -6.55
N VAL A 31 -17.84 13.10 -6.56
CA VAL A 31 -17.69 11.99 -7.53
C VAL A 31 -18.14 10.66 -6.94
N VAL A 32 -17.86 10.42 -5.66
CA VAL A 32 -18.15 9.18 -4.95
C VAL A 32 -19.61 9.18 -4.48
N PRO A 33 -20.39 8.11 -4.75
CA PRO A 33 -21.74 7.99 -4.23
C PRO A 33 -21.80 8.09 -2.71
N SER A 34 -22.86 8.72 -2.18
CA SER A 34 -23.00 9.01 -0.75
C SER A 34 -22.92 7.80 0.18
N VAL A 35 -23.30 6.61 -0.32
CA VAL A 35 -23.19 5.34 0.42
C VAL A 35 -21.74 5.00 0.78
N TYR A 36 -20.78 5.50 0.02
CA TYR A 36 -19.35 5.24 0.21
C TYR A 36 -18.60 6.42 0.84
N HIS A 37 -19.29 7.47 1.29
CA HIS A 37 -18.64 8.63 1.92
C HIS A 37 -17.91 8.27 3.23
N GLN A 38 -18.24 7.14 3.85
CA GLN A 38 -17.49 6.61 4.99
C GLN A 38 -16.13 5.98 4.62
N TYR A 39 -15.85 5.81 3.33
CA TYR A 39 -14.64 5.19 2.78
C TYR A 39 -13.89 6.13 1.82
N LEU A 40 -14.02 7.44 2.00
CA LEU A 40 -13.37 8.42 1.11
C LEU A 40 -11.84 8.29 1.12
N ASP A 41 -11.29 7.87 2.26
CA ASP A 41 -9.88 7.56 2.44
C ASP A 41 -9.35 6.51 1.44
N VAL A 42 -10.18 5.53 1.06
CA VAL A 42 -9.85 4.50 0.06
C VAL A 42 -9.70 5.08 -1.35
N PHE A 43 -10.35 6.22 -1.62
CA PHE A 43 -10.30 6.90 -2.91
C PHE A 43 -9.20 7.97 -2.99
N SER A 44 -8.51 8.27 -1.88
CA SER A 44 -7.39 9.21 -1.87
C SER A 44 -6.25 8.71 -2.75
N LYS A 45 -5.84 9.55 -3.70
CA LYS A 45 -4.73 9.21 -4.60
C LYS A 45 -3.42 9.12 -3.82
N VAL A 46 -3.21 10.06 -2.88
CA VAL A 46 -1.99 10.13 -2.07
C VAL A 46 -1.83 8.88 -1.20
N LYS A 47 -2.92 8.38 -0.61
CA LYS A 47 -2.88 7.13 0.18
C LYS A 47 -2.66 5.91 -0.71
N ALA A 48 -3.27 5.87 -1.90
CA ALA A 48 -3.12 4.75 -2.84
C ALA A 48 -1.70 4.61 -3.41
N GLU A 49 -0.95 5.71 -3.54
CA GLU A 49 0.45 5.68 -3.99
C GLU A 49 1.43 5.22 -2.90
N LYS A 50 1.01 5.21 -1.62
CA LYS A 50 1.82 4.76 -0.49
C LYS A 50 1.57 3.28 -0.22
N LEU A 51 2.64 2.53 0.04
CA LEU A 51 2.50 1.16 0.50
C LEU A 51 1.84 1.15 1.89
N PRO A 52 0.94 0.18 2.16
CA PRO A 52 0.41 -0.02 3.49
C PRO A 52 1.57 -0.36 4.46
N PRO A 53 1.53 0.11 5.72
CA PRO A 53 2.46 -0.29 6.75
C PRO A 53 2.40 -1.80 6.97
N HIS A 54 3.54 -2.36 7.34
CA HIS A 54 3.67 -3.77 7.68
C HIS A 54 2.64 -4.17 8.73
N CYS A 55 1.92 -5.26 8.47
CA CYS A 55 0.90 -5.77 9.37
C CYS A 55 1.24 -7.19 9.85
N ALA A 56 0.62 -7.63 10.94
CA ALA A 56 0.85 -8.96 11.50
C ALA A 56 0.45 -10.11 10.54
N CYS A 57 -0.31 -9.80 9.50
CA CYS A 57 -0.74 -10.72 8.44
C CYS A 57 0.17 -10.70 7.21
N ASP A 58 1.26 -9.93 7.24
CA ASP A 58 2.24 -9.93 6.16
C ASP A 58 2.75 -11.35 5.92
N HIS A 59 2.83 -11.74 4.65
CA HIS A 59 3.23 -13.09 4.30
C HIS A 59 4.72 -13.29 4.64
N HIS A 60 4.98 -14.09 5.69
CA HIS A 60 6.33 -14.47 6.05
C HIS A 60 6.85 -15.56 5.09
N ILE A 61 7.96 -15.28 4.42
CA ILE A 61 8.65 -16.26 3.59
C ILE A 61 9.67 -16.99 4.46
N GLU A 62 9.35 -18.22 4.84
CA GLU A 62 10.29 -19.11 5.53
C GLU A 62 11.36 -19.56 4.54
N LEU A 63 12.64 -19.32 4.88
CA LEU A 63 13.77 -19.75 4.06
C LEU A 63 14.21 -21.15 4.50
N GLU A 64 14.10 -22.12 3.59
CA GLU A 64 14.60 -23.48 3.80
C GLU A 64 15.83 -23.76 2.93
N GLY A 65 16.84 -24.43 3.50
CA GLY A 65 18.03 -24.89 2.77
C GLY A 65 19.11 -23.82 2.55
N SER A 66 19.90 -23.98 1.48
CA SER A 66 20.96 -23.04 1.10
C SER A 66 20.42 -21.93 0.19
N LEU A 67 21.07 -20.76 0.20
CA LEU A 67 20.72 -19.64 -0.68
C LEU A 67 20.58 -20.08 -2.15
N PRO A 68 19.57 -19.58 -2.89
CA PRO A 68 19.40 -19.92 -4.28
C PRO A 68 20.61 -19.43 -5.11
N PRO A 69 20.97 -20.11 -6.20
CA PRO A 69 22.00 -19.64 -7.11
C PRO A 69 21.62 -18.26 -7.65
N VAL A 70 22.57 -17.31 -7.61
CA VAL A 70 22.37 -16.00 -8.23
C VAL A 70 22.32 -16.20 -9.76
N GLY A 71 21.14 -16.05 -10.33
CA GLY A 71 20.90 -16.22 -11.76
C GLY A 71 21.40 -15.01 -12.58
N VAL A 72 21.63 -15.23 -13.88
CA VAL A 72 21.82 -14.12 -14.83
C VAL A 72 20.48 -13.43 -15.07
N ILE A 73 20.49 -12.10 -15.04
CA ILE A 73 19.32 -11.31 -15.44
C ILE A 73 19.26 -11.38 -16.97
N ASN A 74 18.17 -11.92 -17.52
CA ASN A 74 17.97 -11.92 -18.97
C ASN A 74 17.78 -10.48 -19.46
N SER A 75 18.52 -10.09 -20.50
CA SER A 75 18.38 -8.77 -21.09
C SER A 75 17.01 -8.63 -21.75
N LEU A 76 16.24 -7.66 -21.28
CA LEU A 76 14.98 -7.27 -21.91
C LEU A 76 15.27 -6.54 -23.23
N SER A 77 14.42 -6.72 -24.23
CA SER A 77 14.39 -5.88 -25.43
C SER A 77 13.97 -4.45 -25.10
N ASN A 78 14.18 -3.52 -26.03
CA ASN A 78 13.74 -2.13 -25.87
C ASN A 78 12.22 -2.04 -25.66
N GLN A 79 11.44 -2.83 -26.41
CA GLN A 79 9.98 -2.84 -26.30
C GLN A 79 9.51 -3.31 -24.91
N GLU A 80 10.12 -4.35 -24.36
CA GLU A 80 9.79 -4.86 -23.02
C GLU A 80 10.19 -3.87 -21.93
N SER A 81 11.36 -3.23 -22.07
CA SER A 81 11.84 -2.21 -21.13
C SER A 81 10.96 -0.95 -21.13
N ASP A 82 10.52 -0.51 -22.31
CA ASP A 82 9.64 0.65 -22.45
C ASP A 82 8.26 0.38 -21.85
N THR A 83 7.75 -0.85 -22.00
CA THR A 83 6.47 -1.27 -21.40
C THR A 83 6.50 -1.27 -19.88
N LEU A 84 7.61 -1.70 -19.26
CA LEU A 84 7.75 -1.79 -17.80
C LEU A 84 8.06 -0.45 -17.11
N ARG A 85 8.49 0.56 -17.87
CA ARG A 85 8.78 1.91 -17.35
C ARG A 85 7.59 2.86 -17.39
N ALA A 86 6.54 2.50 -18.15
CA ALA A 86 5.30 3.25 -18.27
C ALA A 86 4.41 3.04 -17.06
#